data_AF-A0A933H653-F1
#
_entry.id   AF-A0A933H653-F1
#
_cell.length_a   1.000
_cell.length_b   1.000
_cell.length_c   1.000
_cell.angle_alpha   90.00
_cell.angle_beta   90.00
_cell.angle_gamma   90.00
#
_symmetry.space_group_name_H-M   'P 1'
#
loop_
_entity.id
_entity.type
_entity.pdbx_description
1 polymer ?
#
loop_
_entity_poly.entity_id
_entity_poly.type
_entity_poly.pdbx_seq_one_letter_code
_entity_poly.pdbx_strand_id
1 'polypeptide(L)'
;MDLGFIFTSLALFILVAAFVARPLIEKMSGVEAEKTHADDLFAQREAILIELRDVDFDHETGKMNDDDYKEQRARLTTKGVEVLRALDALKPQEITSPLNAVDDEIENLIAVKRGKKIAKPLPSNGKTPQGAAADKFFCTQCGTPAHADDKFCAKCGAQLQRVWQD
;
A
#
# COMPACT_ATOMS: atom_id res chain seq x y z
N MET A 1 -5.77 61.34 39.14
CA MET A 1 -6.22 59.97 38.81
C MET A 1 -5.88 59.09 39.98
N ASP A 2 -6.85 58.42 40.56
CA ASP A 2 -6.63 57.56 41.72
C ASP A 2 -5.72 56.39 41.36
N LEU A 3 -4.60 56.27 42.07
CA LEU A 3 -3.60 55.24 41.84
C LEU A 3 -4.23 53.83 41.89
N GLY A 4 -5.25 53.65 42.72
CA GLY A 4 -6.02 52.41 42.81
C GLY A 4 -6.71 52.01 41.50
N PHE A 5 -7.27 52.96 40.74
CA PHE A 5 -7.96 52.67 39.49
C PHE A 5 -7.00 52.18 38.40
N ILE A 6 -5.77 52.71 38.40
CA ILE A 6 -4.70 52.29 37.48
C ILE A 6 -4.29 50.85 37.79
N PHE A 7 -4.09 50.51 39.06
CA PHE A 7 -3.73 49.13 39.44
C PHE A 7 -4.84 48.12 39.14
N THR A 8 -6.11 48.47 39.40
CA THR A 8 -7.24 47.58 39.10
C THR A 8 -7.43 47.35 37.62
N SER A 9 -7.27 48.40 36.79
CA SER A 9 -7.41 48.28 35.34
C SER A 9 -6.26 47.48 34.72
N LEU A 10 -5.02 47.68 35.17
CA LEU A 10 -3.86 46.90 34.72
C LEU A 10 -4.00 45.41 35.10
N ALA A 11 -4.42 45.11 36.33
CA ALA A 11 -4.62 43.74 36.80
C ALA A 11 -5.71 43.02 35.98
N LEU A 12 -6.82 43.69 35.70
CA LEU A 12 -7.89 43.15 34.85
C LEU A 12 -7.38 42.89 33.42
N PHE A 13 -6.64 43.85 32.86
CA PHE A 13 -6.08 43.71 31.51
C PHE A 13 -5.14 42.51 31.40
N ILE A 14 -4.23 42.33 32.36
CA ILE A 14 -3.32 41.18 32.40
C ILE A 14 -4.09 39.87 32.49
N LEU A 15 -5.15 39.81 33.31
CA LEU A 15 -5.97 38.61 33.47
C LEU A 15 -6.69 38.24 32.16
N VAL A 16 -7.31 39.23 31.50
CA VAL A 16 -7.96 39.03 30.18
C VAL A 16 -6.94 38.62 29.13
N ALA A 17 -5.79 39.29 29.08
CA ALA A 17 -4.72 38.94 28.15
C ALA A 17 -4.21 37.52 28.39
N ALA A 18 -4.02 37.11 29.65
CA ALA A 18 -3.62 35.75 29.99
C ALA A 18 -4.68 34.71 29.61
N PHE A 19 -5.96 35.00 29.82
CA PHE A 19 -7.07 34.12 29.43
C PHE A 19 -7.14 33.91 27.92
N VAL A 20 -6.94 34.97 27.14
CA VAL A 20 -6.94 34.93 25.65
C VAL A 20 -5.64 34.33 25.10
N ALA A 21 -4.50 34.56 25.74
CA ALA A 21 -3.21 34.02 25.31
C ALA A 21 -3.05 32.53 25.64
N ARG A 22 -3.76 32.03 26.65
CA ARG A 22 -3.74 30.62 27.08
C ARG A 22 -3.94 29.61 25.93
N PRO A 23 -5.01 29.70 25.10
CA PRO A 23 -5.19 28.77 23.97
C PRO A 23 -4.10 28.90 22.89
N LEU A 24 -3.39 30.02 22.83
CA LEU A 24 -2.31 30.23 21.85
C LEU A 24 -1.01 29.58 22.32
N ILE A 25 -0.67 29.72 23.60
CA ILE A 25 0.55 29.14 24.20
C ILE A 25 0.44 27.61 24.32
N GLU A 26 -0.75 27.10 24.69
CA GLU A 26 -1.01 25.65 24.77
C GLU A 26 -0.97 24.99 23.38
N LYS A 27 -1.38 25.71 22.32
CA LYS A 27 -1.38 25.17 20.95
C LYS A 27 -0.02 25.29 20.26
N MET A 28 0.77 26.33 20.53
CA MET A 28 2.09 26.51 19.90
C MET A 28 3.12 25.49 20.38
N SER A 29 3.20 25.23 21.68
CA SER A 29 4.25 24.35 22.23
C SER A 29 4.18 22.89 21.75
N GLY A 30 2.98 22.32 21.63
CA GLY A 30 2.78 20.96 21.13
C GLY A 30 2.80 20.85 19.60
N VAL A 31 2.05 21.73 18.91
CA VAL A 31 1.87 21.64 17.45
C VAL A 31 3.14 22.05 16.70
N GLU A 32 3.93 22.99 17.23
CA GLU A 32 5.16 23.44 16.59
C GLU A 32 6.26 22.36 16.69
N ALA A 33 6.43 21.74 17.87
CA ALA A 33 7.36 20.62 18.04
C ALA A 33 6.98 19.39 17.20
N GLU A 34 5.69 19.05 17.13
CA GLU A 34 5.18 17.95 16.31
C GLU A 34 5.36 18.21 14.80
N LYS A 35 5.07 19.44 14.34
CA LYS A 35 5.33 19.85 12.95
C LYS A 35 6.80 19.78 12.61
N THR A 36 7.68 20.33 13.45
CA THR A 36 9.13 20.26 13.22
C THR A 36 9.61 18.82 13.13
N HIS A 37 9.12 17.93 14.00
CA HIS A 37 9.48 16.52 13.95
C HIS A 37 8.97 15.81 12.68
N ALA A 38 7.75 16.13 12.23
CA ALA A 38 7.21 15.61 10.97
C ALA A 38 8.01 16.11 9.76
N ASP A 39 8.35 17.41 9.72
CA ASP A 39 9.14 18.03 8.67
C ASP A 39 10.54 17.40 8.57
N ASP A 40 11.18 17.10 9.71
CA ASP A 40 12.46 16.41 9.77
C ASP A 40 12.38 15.00 9.17
N LEU A 41 11.31 14.25 9.43
CA LEU A 41 11.09 12.93 8.85
C LEU A 41 10.81 13.01 7.34
N PHE A 42 10.09 14.04 6.87
CA PHE A 42 9.91 14.27 5.44
C PHE A 42 11.23 14.60 4.74
N ALA A 43 12.08 15.41 5.37
CA ALA A 43 13.41 15.72 4.84
C ALA A 43 14.29 14.45 4.76
N GLN A 44 14.24 13.59 5.79
CA GLN A 44 14.95 12.30 5.77
C GLN A 44 14.46 11.38 4.65
N ARG A 45 13.14 11.30 4.44
CA ARG A 45 12.57 10.54 3.33
C ARG A 45 13.11 11.02 1.99
N GLU A 46 13.10 12.32 1.74
CA GLU A 46 13.58 12.90 0.48
C GLU A 46 15.07 12.61 0.27
N ALA A 47 15.88 12.75 1.32
CA ALA A 47 17.30 12.43 1.28
C ALA A 47 17.54 10.95 0.91
N ILE A 48 16.80 10.01 1.51
CA ILE A 48 16.92 8.58 1.20
C ILE A 48 16.51 8.30 -0.25
N LEU A 49 15.46 8.95 -0.76
CA LEU A 49 15.02 8.76 -2.15
C LEU A 49 16.05 9.27 -3.17
N ILE A 50 16.65 10.42 -2.88
CA ILE A 50 17.75 10.95 -3.71
C ILE A 50 18.93 9.98 -3.69
N GLU A 51 19.34 9.50 -2.52
CA GLU A 51 20.44 8.54 -2.39
C GLU A 51 20.15 7.23 -3.14
N LEU A 52 18.92 6.71 -3.04
CA LEU A 52 18.50 5.51 -3.78
C LEU A 52 18.62 5.69 -5.29
N ARG A 53 18.15 6.83 -5.80
CA ARG A 53 18.22 7.18 -7.22
C ARG A 53 19.66 7.30 -7.69
N ASP A 54 20.52 7.92 -6.88
CA ASP A 54 21.92 8.11 -7.25
C ASP A 54 22.68 6.75 -7.25
N VAL A 55 22.36 5.86 -6.31
CA VAL A 55 22.86 4.46 -6.28
C VAL A 55 22.40 3.66 -7.50
N ASP A 56 21.11 3.76 -7.87
CA ASP A 56 20.56 3.12 -9.07
C ASP A 56 21.27 3.65 -10.33
N PHE A 57 21.51 4.96 -10.41
CA PHE A 57 22.23 5.58 -11.53
C PHE A 57 23.70 5.13 -11.62
N ASP A 58 24.41 5.03 -10.49
CA ASP A 58 25.80 4.59 -10.50
C ASP A 58 25.94 3.11 -10.90
N HIS A 59 24.94 2.27 -10.60
CA HIS A 59 24.86 0.89 -11.11
C HIS A 59 24.58 0.86 -12.62
N GLU A 60 23.59 1.62 -13.10
CA GLU A 60 23.26 1.71 -14.52
C GLU A 60 24.43 2.23 -15.37
N THR A 61 25.24 3.14 -14.83
CA THR A 61 26.45 3.66 -15.49
C THR A 61 27.67 2.75 -15.33
N GLY A 62 27.55 1.63 -14.62
CA GLY A 62 28.61 0.64 -14.45
C GLY A 62 29.75 1.07 -13.51
N LYS A 63 29.53 2.12 -12.69
CA LYS A 63 30.51 2.57 -11.69
C LYS A 63 30.52 1.69 -10.44
N MET A 64 29.45 0.94 -10.21
CA MET A 64 29.31 0.05 -9.06
C MET A 64 29.03 -1.40 -9.52
N ASN A 65 29.58 -2.36 -8.79
CA ASN A 65 29.34 -3.78 -9.05
C ASN A 65 27.95 -4.22 -8.52
N ASP A 66 27.53 -5.40 -8.96
CA ASP A 66 26.20 -5.95 -8.67
C ASP A 66 25.97 -6.28 -7.18
N ASP A 67 27.02 -6.68 -6.47
CA ASP A 67 26.93 -7.12 -5.08
C ASP A 67 26.84 -5.92 -4.13
N ASP A 68 27.71 -4.92 -4.33
CA ASP A 68 27.71 -3.65 -3.59
C ASP A 68 26.40 -2.89 -3.83
N TYR A 69 25.88 -2.90 -5.06
CA TYR A 69 24.57 -2.34 -5.39
C TYR A 69 23.44 -2.97 -4.58
N LYS A 70 23.36 -4.30 -4.56
CA LYS A 70 22.31 -5.01 -3.83
C LYS A 70 22.37 -4.73 -2.33
N GLU A 71 23.58 -4.72 -1.75
CA GLU A 71 23.76 -4.42 -0.34
C GLU A 71 23.33 -2.98 0.00
N GLN A 72 23.85 -1.99 -0.73
CA GLN A 72 23.54 -0.58 -0.46
C GLN A 72 22.06 -0.27 -0.66
N ARG A 73 21.45 -0.79 -1.73
CA ARG A 73 20.03 -0.61 -2.01
C ARG A 73 19.15 -1.25 -0.95
N ALA A 74 19.48 -2.46 -0.49
CA ALA A 74 18.75 -3.13 0.59
C ALA A 74 18.81 -2.33 1.90
N ARG A 75 19.99 -1.80 2.25
CA ARG A 75 20.18 -0.97 3.44
C ARG A 75 19.34 0.32 3.37
N LEU A 76 19.39 1.02 2.25
CA LEU A 76 18.64 2.28 2.05
C LEU A 76 17.13 2.04 2.01
N THR A 77 16.69 0.96 1.38
CA THR A 77 15.26 0.57 1.38
C THR A 77 14.78 0.30 2.79
N THR A 78 15.58 -0.39 3.62
CA THR A 78 15.23 -0.66 5.02
C THR A 78 15.08 0.64 5.81
N LYS A 79 16.04 1.58 5.69
CA LYS A 79 15.94 2.92 6.30
C LYS A 79 14.70 3.67 5.83
N GLY A 80 14.40 3.63 4.53
CA GLY A 80 13.21 4.28 3.96
C GLY A 80 11.91 3.74 4.56
N VAL A 81 11.82 2.42 4.75
CA VAL A 81 10.67 1.78 5.40
C VAL A 81 10.52 2.22 6.87
N GLU A 82 11.63 2.36 7.60
CA GLU A 82 11.61 2.85 8.99
C GLU A 82 11.09 4.28 9.09
N VAL A 83 11.58 5.19 8.23
CA VAL A 83 11.11 6.59 8.18
C VAL A 83 9.63 6.67 7.79
N LEU A 84 9.18 5.86 6.83
CA LEU A 84 7.76 5.82 6.43
C LEU A 84 6.86 5.34 7.58
N ARG A 85 7.28 4.33 8.34
CA ARG A 85 6.54 3.88 9.55
C ARG A 85 6.46 4.97 10.60
N ALA A 86 7.54 5.72 10.81
CA ALA A 86 7.54 6.85 11.75
C ALA A 86 6.57 7.95 11.29
N LEU A 87 6.54 8.27 10.00
CA LEU A 87 5.57 9.22 9.43
C LEU A 87 4.12 8.73 9.56
N ASP A 88 3.86 7.44 9.36
CA ASP A 88 2.51 6.88 9.51
C ASP A 88 2.06 6.83 10.98
N ALA A 89 2.99 6.71 11.93
CA ALA A 89 2.70 6.82 13.36
C ALA A 89 2.35 8.27 13.78
N LEU A 90 2.91 9.28 13.09
CA LEU A 90 2.61 10.69 13.34
C LEU A 90 1.31 11.15 12.70
N LYS A 91 0.84 10.52 11.63
CA LYS A 91 -0.52 10.78 11.13
C LYS A 91 -1.47 10.33 12.23
N PRO A 92 -2.21 11.25 12.89
CA PRO A 92 -3.31 10.84 13.74
C PRO A 92 -4.23 9.98 12.88
N GLN A 93 -4.86 8.97 13.48
CA GLN A 93 -5.81 8.07 12.83
C GLN A 93 -7.08 8.80 12.33
N GLU A 94 -6.99 9.95 11.66
CA GLU A 94 -8.06 10.50 10.83
C GLU A 94 -8.33 9.62 9.60
N ILE A 95 -7.48 8.62 9.38
CA ILE A 95 -7.71 7.51 8.47
C ILE A 95 -7.81 6.20 9.29
N THR A 96 -8.69 6.13 10.30
CA THR A 96 -9.65 5.02 10.27
C THR A 96 -10.58 5.27 9.09
N SER A 97 -10.04 5.22 7.86
CA SER A 97 -10.86 5.20 6.66
C SER A 97 -11.74 3.96 6.77
N PRO A 98 -12.94 3.99 6.17
CA PRO A 98 -13.77 2.81 6.00
C PRO A 98 -13.04 1.63 5.32
N LEU A 99 -11.79 1.76 4.85
CA LEU A 99 -10.97 0.68 4.31
C LEU A 99 -10.82 -0.53 5.24
N ASN A 100 -10.64 -0.38 6.56
CA ASN A 100 -10.53 -1.57 7.42
C ASN A 100 -11.88 -2.30 7.54
N ALA A 101 -12.98 -1.54 7.61
CA ALA A 101 -14.33 -2.13 7.62
C ALA A 101 -14.69 -2.76 6.26
N VAL A 102 -14.21 -2.17 5.17
CA VAL A 102 -14.35 -2.69 3.80
C VAL A 102 -13.48 -3.93 3.60
N ASP A 103 -12.26 -3.96 4.12
CA ASP A 103 -11.37 -5.11 4.06
C ASP A 103 -11.94 -6.28 4.88
N ASP A 104 -12.46 -6.02 6.09
CA ASP A 104 -13.17 -7.02 6.90
C ASP A 104 -14.44 -7.54 6.20
N GLU A 105 -15.21 -6.67 5.55
CA GLU A 105 -16.39 -7.06 4.75
C GLU A 105 -15.98 -7.90 3.54
N ILE A 106 -14.93 -7.51 2.83
CA ILE A 106 -14.37 -8.26 1.69
C ILE A 106 -13.91 -9.65 2.14
N GLU A 107 -13.18 -9.77 3.24
CA GLU A 107 -12.74 -11.05 3.79
C GLU A 107 -13.91 -11.94 4.18
N ASN A 108 -14.95 -11.38 4.81
CA ASN A 108 -16.16 -12.12 5.16
C ASN A 108 -16.92 -12.59 3.90
N LEU A 109 -17.04 -11.74 2.89
CA LEU A 109 -17.63 -12.10 1.59
C LEU A 109 -16.83 -13.20 0.87
N ILE A 110 -15.50 -13.19 0.97
CA ILE A 110 -14.61 -14.24 0.45
C ILE A 110 -14.79 -15.53 1.26
N ALA A 111 -14.86 -15.46 2.59
CA ALA A 111 -15.04 -16.62 3.47
C ALA A 111 -16.38 -17.33 3.21
N VAL A 112 -17.47 -16.56 3.05
CA VAL A 112 -18.79 -17.09 2.68
C VAL A 112 -18.76 -17.77 1.30
N LYS A 113 -18.04 -17.19 0.33
CA LYS A 113 -17.88 -17.81 -1.00
C LYS A 113 -17.02 -19.08 -0.96
N ARG A 114 -15.94 -19.10 -0.17
CA ARG A 114 -15.08 -20.28 0.04
C ARG A 114 -15.82 -21.41 0.77
N GLY A 115 -16.62 -21.08 1.79
CA GLY A 115 -17.45 -22.04 2.52
C GLY A 115 -18.58 -22.65 1.70
N LYS A 116 -19.05 -21.96 0.64
CA LYS A 116 -20.16 -22.45 -0.19
C LYS A 116 -19.74 -23.08 -1.52
N LYS A 117 -18.55 -22.74 -2.06
CA LYS A 117 -17.96 -23.38 -3.25
C LYS A 117 -16.46 -23.11 -3.32
N ILE A 118 -15.60 -23.92 -2.69
CA ILE A 118 -14.40 -24.58 -3.30
C ILE A 118 -14.03 -25.77 -2.38
N ALA A 119 -14.82 -26.84 -2.46
CA ALA A 119 -14.34 -28.18 -2.12
C ALA A 119 -14.06 -28.91 -3.44
N LYS A 120 -12.93 -28.60 -4.06
CA LYS A 120 -12.22 -29.59 -4.87
C LYS A 120 -10.72 -29.33 -4.72
N PRO A 121 -9.99 -30.21 -4.02
CA PRO A 121 -8.53 -30.18 -4.06
C PRO A 121 -8.12 -30.26 -5.52
N LEU A 122 -7.21 -29.39 -5.93
CA LEU A 122 -6.51 -29.52 -7.20
C LEU A 122 -5.83 -30.90 -7.21
N PRO A 123 -6.16 -31.82 -8.13
CA PRO A 123 -5.43 -33.07 -8.21
C PRO A 123 -4.04 -32.77 -8.81
N SER A 124 -3.04 -32.66 -7.93
CA SER A 124 -1.66 -32.92 -8.30
C SER A 124 -1.57 -34.39 -8.71
N ASN A 125 -1.19 -34.61 -9.96
CA ASN A 125 -0.86 -35.91 -10.54
C ASN A 125 -1.96 -36.97 -10.57
N GLY A 126 -2.43 -37.23 -11.80
CA GLY A 126 -2.62 -38.58 -12.29
C GLY A 126 -4.00 -39.17 -12.02
N LYS A 127 -4.68 -39.44 -13.14
CA LYS A 127 -5.86 -40.31 -13.32
C LYS A 127 -7.22 -39.60 -13.34
N THR A 128 -7.80 -39.72 -14.53
CA THR A 128 -9.14 -39.40 -15.00
C THR A 128 -10.25 -39.79 -14.02
N PRO A 129 -11.40 -39.09 -14.11
CA PRO A 129 -12.66 -39.82 -14.20
C PRO A 129 -13.41 -39.45 -15.48
N GLN A 130 -13.67 -40.48 -16.27
CA GLN A 130 -14.68 -40.51 -17.32
C GLN A 130 -16.04 -40.00 -16.82
N GLY A 131 -16.80 -39.32 -17.70
CA GLY A 131 -18.27 -39.38 -17.64
C GLY A 131 -19.07 -38.08 -17.79
N ALA A 132 -18.84 -37.30 -18.84
CA ALA A 132 -19.93 -36.61 -19.56
C ALA A 132 -19.42 -36.33 -20.98
N ALA A 133 -20.05 -36.96 -21.97
CA ALA A 133 -19.71 -36.86 -23.37
C ALA A 133 -19.95 -35.42 -23.86
N ALA A 134 -18.89 -34.63 -23.89
CA ALA A 134 -18.80 -33.41 -24.66
C ALA A 134 -17.61 -33.59 -25.58
N ASP A 135 -17.84 -33.44 -26.88
CA ASP A 135 -16.85 -33.64 -27.93
C ASP A 135 -15.54 -32.93 -27.56
N LYS A 136 -14.50 -33.73 -27.32
CA LYS A 136 -13.19 -33.22 -26.94
C LYS A 136 -12.53 -32.71 -28.20
N PHE A 137 -12.64 -31.41 -28.44
CA PHE A 137 -11.89 -30.74 -29.49
C PHE A 137 -10.44 -30.54 -29.04
N PHE A 138 -9.50 -30.57 -29.98
CA PHE A 138 -8.09 -30.35 -29.70
C PHE A 138 -7.56 -29.25 -30.60
N CYS A 139 -6.66 -28.43 -30.08
CA CYS A 139 -5.98 -27.42 -30.88
C CYS A 139 -5.01 -28.09 -31.87
N THR A 140 -5.20 -27.86 -33.17
CA THR A 140 -4.34 -28.41 -34.23
C THR A 140 -2.94 -27.80 -34.28
N GLN A 141 -2.72 -26.65 -33.63
CA GLN A 141 -1.43 -25.95 -33.60
C GLN A 141 -0.53 -26.39 -32.42
N CYS A 142 -1.10 -26.77 -31.27
CA CYS A 142 -0.31 -27.08 -30.08
C CYS A 142 -0.75 -28.34 -29.32
N GLY A 143 -1.79 -29.04 -29.79
CA GLY A 143 -2.28 -30.29 -29.22
C GLY A 143 -3.03 -30.16 -27.89
N THR A 144 -3.27 -28.93 -27.41
CA THR A 144 -3.96 -28.72 -26.12
C THR A 144 -5.46 -29.02 -26.28
N PRO A 145 -6.09 -29.76 -25.35
CA PRO A 145 -7.54 -29.95 -25.36
C PRO A 145 -8.25 -28.61 -25.22
N ALA A 146 -9.29 -28.42 -26.00
CA ALA A 146 -10.13 -27.23 -25.99
C ALA A 146 -11.60 -27.62 -25.77
N HIS A 147 -12.36 -26.72 -25.18
CA HIS A 147 -13.80 -26.90 -25.04
C HIS A 147 -14.53 -26.47 -26.32
N ALA A 148 -15.72 -27.02 -26.54
CA ALA A 148 -16.53 -26.75 -27.75
C ALA A 148 -16.91 -25.27 -27.95
N ASP A 149 -16.94 -24.50 -26.86
CA ASP A 149 -17.28 -23.07 -26.86
C ASP A 149 -16.04 -22.15 -27.00
N ASP A 150 -14.83 -22.71 -26.97
CA ASP A 150 -13.60 -21.93 -27.07
C ASP A 150 -13.37 -21.44 -28.51
N LYS A 151 -13.29 -20.12 -28.70
CA LYS A 151 -12.96 -19.50 -30.01
C LYS A 151 -11.46 -19.51 -30.31
N PHE A 152 -10.63 -19.52 -29.27
CA PHE A 152 -9.17 -19.46 -29.34
C PHE A 152 -8.56 -20.42 -28.31
N CYS A 153 -7.38 -20.95 -28.60
CA CYS A 153 -6.64 -21.82 -27.69
C CYS A 153 -6.07 -21.03 -26.51
N ALA A 154 -6.39 -21.44 -25.28
CA ALA A 154 -5.89 -20.82 -24.05
C ALA A 154 -4.36 -20.92 -23.86
N LYS A 155 -3.68 -21.82 -24.58
CA LYS A 155 -2.22 -22.02 -24.48
C LYS A 155 -1.43 -21.25 -25.53
N CYS A 156 -1.85 -21.30 -26.80
CA CYS A 156 -1.08 -20.74 -27.92
C CYS A 156 -1.76 -19.57 -28.63
N GLY A 157 -3.00 -19.22 -28.28
CA GLY A 157 -3.75 -18.12 -28.90
C GLY A 157 -4.30 -18.40 -30.30
N ALA A 158 -4.05 -19.58 -30.87
CA ALA A 158 -4.56 -19.93 -32.20
C ALA A 158 -6.10 -20.02 -32.23
N GLN A 159 -6.72 -19.51 -33.29
CA GLN A 159 -8.17 -19.61 -33.48
C GLN A 159 -8.58 -21.06 -33.74
N LEU A 160 -9.57 -21.55 -32.99
CA LEU A 160 -10.08 -22.92 -33.12
C LEU A 160 -11.15 -22.93 -34.22
N GLN A 161 -10.84 -23.56 -35.35
CA GLN A 161 -11.82 -23.77 -36.41
C GLN A 161 -12.57 -25.08 -36.13
N ARG A 162 -13.90 -24.99 -35.95
CA ARG A 162 -14.77 -26.17 -35.81
C ARG A 162 -14.80 -26.91 -37.15
N VAL A 163 -14.01 -27.96 -37.28
CA VAL A 163 -14.12 -28.95 -38.35
C VAL A 163 -14.77 -30.17 -37.74
N TRP A 164 -16.05 -30.40 -38.03
CA TRP A 164 -16.71 -31.67 -37.72
C TRP A 164 -16.00 -32.75 -38.54
N GLN A 165 -15.35 -33.71 -37.88
CA GLN A 165 -14.90 -34.95 -38.49
C GLN A 165 -15.98 -35.98 -38.22
N ASP A 166 -16.58 -36.49 -39.30
CA ASP A 166 -17.51 -37.62 -39.30
C ASP A 166 -16.84 -38.91 -38.79
#